data_AF-A0A1L0B6R7-F1
#
_entry.id   AF-A0A1L0B6R7-F1
#
_cell.length_a   1.000
_cell.length_b   1.000
_cell.length_c   1.000
_cell.angle_alpha   90.00
_cell.angle_beta   90.00
_cell.angle_gamma   90.00
#
_symmetry.space_group_name_H-M   'P 1'
#
loop_
_entity.id
_entity.type
_entity.pdbx_description
1 polymer ?
#
loop_
_entity_poly.entity_id
_entity_poly.type
_entity_poly.pdbx_seq_one_letter_code
_entity_poly.pdbx_strand_id
1 'polypeptide(L)'
;MIIGKCIYLLYVLLASQLVSSLEQGQDYYKILNLDKHKNPTDKEIRKEYLLLSKKYHPDKNNNDPDVEHKYLLVSEAYEVLSNKELKEIYDQHGQPAFQDGPGSAQQYAQQQQFRGHGGMEDIINQMFGQHFNQGPRKTQPVMVPLTLSLREFYTGISRDYNLDLRHTCEKCSGQGGQLDRCGRCQGSGRIIREFVQGHFRQQIQQPCDGCNGAGQVLKKVCGHCKGERVVRETYEIHVDVTQGSPRNTKNVYEGQGEEMPGMLRGDLIFNLEEDKNNGNYGYRRRGNNLYRTVTLTLKEALTGGWKIEIPHFSDELSPLTLKRPSNKMVSNGEIEVLKGYGMPITNPETMEFEDDYGDLIIEYNIIMPKGMSDVAKAFKLDEL
;
A
#
# COMPACT_ATOMS: atom_id res chain seq x y z
N MET A 1 64.87 24.99 -32.04
CA MET A 1 63.50 25.56 -32.08
C MET A 1 62.39 24.56 -32.45
N ILE A 2 62.67 23.47 -33.19
CA ILE A 2 61.63 22.52 -33.64
C ILE A 2 61.18 21.57 -32.52
N ILE A 3 62.12 21.07 -31.70
CA ILE A 3 61.85 20.13 -30.61
C ILE A 3 60.93 20.75 -29.53
N GLY A 4 61.14 22.03 -29.19
CA GLY A 4 60.29 22.73 -28.22
C GLY A 4 58.85 22.95 -28.69
N LYS A 5 58.63 23.16 -30.00
CA LYS A 5 57.28 23.27 -30.58
C LYS A 5 56.56 21.91 -30.62
N CYS A 6 57.29 20.82 -30.87
CA CYS A 6 56.71 19.48 -30.82
C CYS A 6 56.32 19.06 -29.39
N ILE A 7 57.13 19.36 -28.38
CA ILE A 7 56.80 19.08 -26.98
C ILE A 7 55.59 19.91 -26.52
N TYR A 8 55.52 21.19 -26.92
CA TYR A 8 54.37 22.04 -26.61
C TYR A 8 53.08 21.55 -27.29
N LEU A 9 53.13 21.12 -28.56
CA LEU A 9 51.99 20.52 -29.25
C LEU A 9 51.53 19.20 -28.62
N LEU A 10 52.48 18.36 -28.16
CA LEU A 10 52.17 17.12 -27.46
C LEU A 10 51.54 17.40 -26.09
N TYR A 11 52.01 18.43 -25.39
CA TYR A 11 51.42 18.89 -24.13
C TYR A 11 50.02 19.48 -24.32
N VAL A 12 49.80 20.25 -25.39
CA VAL A 12 48.48 20.82 -25.72
C VAL A 12 47.51 19.73 -26.17
N LEU A 13 47.98 18.71 -26.90
CA LEU A 13 47.15 17.56 -27.28
C LEU A 13 46.80 16.68 -26.08
N LEU A 14 47.76 16.38 -25.20
CA LEU A 14 47.52 15.67 -23.94
C LEU A 14 46.62 16.48 -23.00
N ALA A 15 46.82 17.80 -22.91
CA ALA A 15 45.94 18.69 -22.15
C ALA A 15 44.55 18.74 -22.75
N SER A 16 44.38 18.71 -24.08
CA SER A 16 43.06 18.64 -24.71
C SER A 16 42.35 17.31 -24.46
N GLN A 17 43.09 16.18 -24.45
CA GLN A 17 42.55 14.87 -24.10
C GLN A 17 42.18 14.77 -22.61
N LEU A 18 42.91 15.48 -21.74
CA LEU A 18 42.62 15.59 -20.31
C LEU A 18 41.45 16.56 -20.03
N VAL A 19 41.29 17.64 -20.81
CA VAL A 19 40.15 18.56 -20.70
C VAL A 19 38.86 17.88 -21.19
N SER A 20 38.91 17.05 -22.23
CA SER A 20 37.76 16.22 -22.64
C SER A 20 37.35 15.16 -21.60
N SER A 21 38.22 14.82 -20.64
CA SER A 21 37.89 13.90 -19.54
C SER A 21 37.52 14.61 -18.23
N LEU A 22 37.70 15.93 -18.14
CA LEU A 22 37.36 16.76 -16.98
C LEU A 22 36.03 17.52 -17.10
N GLU A 23 35.31 17.40 -18.23
CA GLU A 23 33.87 17.66 -18.29
C GLU A 23 33.08 16.42 -17.78
N GLN A 24 33.31 16.01 -16.54
CA GLN A 24 32.39 15.10 -15.84
C GLN A 24 31.27 15.91 -15.19
N GLY A 25 30.44 16.53 -16.03
CA GLY A 25 29.00 16.47 -15.77
C GLY A 25 28.61 15.00 -15.90
N GLN A 26 28.05 14.42 -14.84
CA GLN A 26 27.69 13.02 -14.79
C GLN A 26 26.62 12.71 -15.85
N ASP A 27 27.04 12.01 -16.90
CA ASP A 27 26.14 11.59 -17.96
C ASP A 27 25.18 10.50 -17.42
N TYR A 28 23.88 10.77 -17.39
CA TYR A 28 22.83 9.85 -16.94
C TYR A 28 22.84 8.53 -17.72
N TYR A 29 23.23 8.53 -19.00
CA TYR A 29 23.39 7.26 -19.73
C TYR A 29 24.55 6.45 -19.13
N LYS A 30 25.69 7.08 -18.82
CA LYS A 30 26.82 6.40 -18.19
C LYS A 30 26.51 5.94 -16.76
N ILE A 31 25.71 6.71 -16.00
CA ILE A 31 25.26 6.30 -14.66
C ILE A 31 24.44 5.00 -14.72
N LEU A 32 23.59 4.85 -15.74
CA LEU A 32 22.83 3.63 -15.97
C LEU A 32 23.60 2.56 -16.78
N ASN A 33 24.91 2.71 -17.01
CA ASN A 33 25.72 1.84 -17.88
C ASN A 33 25.18 1.66 -19.31
N LEU A 34 24.52 2.68 -19.83
CA LEU A 34 23.97 2.74 -21.17
C LEU A 34 24.83 3.62 -22.08
N ASP A 35 24.78 3.31 -23.37
CA ASP A 35 25.43 4.09 -24.41
C ASP A 35 24.36 4.90 -25.15
N LYS A 36 24.42 6.23 -25.01
CA LYS A 36 23.50 7.17 -25.69
C LYS A 36 23.45 6.92 -27.20
N HIS A 37 24.58 6.58 -27.83
CA HIS A 37 24.67 6.38 -29.28
C HIS A 37 23.89 5.15 -29.78
N LYS A 38 23.54 4.23 -28.88
CA LYS A 38 22.72 3.05 -29.20
C LYS A 38 21.23 3.31 -29.11
N ASN A 39 20.80 4.52 -28.74
CA ASN A 39 19.39 4.90 -28.53
C ASN A 39 18.64 3.85 -27.69
N PRO A 40 19.03 3.66 -26.42
CA PRO A 40 18.44 2.62 -25.57
C PRO A 40 16.94 2.84 -25.41
N THR A 41 16.20 1.75 -25.52
CA THR A 41 14.75 1.70 -25.34
C THR A 41 14.38 1.84 -23.87
N ASP A 42 13.15 2.27 -23.59
CA ASP A 42 12.65 2.44 -22.21
C ASP A 42 12.73 1.14 -21.39
N LYS A 43 12.61 -0.01 -22.08
CA LYS A 43 12.78 -1.34 -21.47
C LYS A 43 14.22 -1.60 -21.03
N GLU A 44 15.22 -1.17 -21.81
CA GLU A 44 16.64 -1.30 -21.46
C GLU A 44 17.02 -0.34 -20.33
N ILE A 45 16.51 0.89 -20.37
CA ILE A 45 16.68 1.90 -19.31
C ILE A 45 16.13 1.37 -17.97
N ARG A 46 14.91 0.83 -17.98
CA ARG A 46 14.30 0.24 -16.79
C ARG A 46 15.04 -0.99 -16.29
N LYS A 47 15.56 -1.83 -17.19
CA LYS A 47 16.31 -3.04 -16.83
C LYS A 47 17.60 -2.70 -16.09
N GLU A 48 18.39 -1.77 -16.61
CA GLU A 48 19.66 -1.38 -15.97
C GLU A 48 19.43 -0.64 -14.66
N TYR A 49 18.40 0.20 -14.58
CA TYR A 49 17.98 0.82 -13.32
C TYR A 49 17.67 -0.23 -12.24
N LEU A 50 16.88 -1.26 -12.55
CA LEU A 50 16.54 -2.31 -11.58
C LEU A 50 17.76 -3.09 -11.10
N LEU A 51 18.73 -3.35 -11.99
CA LEU A 51 19.98 -4.02 -11.65
C LEU A 51 20.85 -3.17 -10.72
N LEU A 52 21.00 -1.87 -11.02
CA LEU A 52 21.83 -0.95 -10.23
C LEU A 52 21.16 -0.55 -8.92
N SER A 53 19.85 -0.33 -8.91
CA SER A 53 19.06 -0.07 -7.69
C SER A 53 19.16 -1.23 -6.71
N LYS A 54 19.07 -2.49 -7.17
CA LYS A 54 19.28 -3.67 -6.32
C LYS A 54 20.71 -3.80 -5.80
N LYS A 55 21.70 -3.33 -6.57
CA LYS A 55 23.14 -3.36 -6.21
C LYS A 55 23.51 -2.29 -5.18
N TYR A 56 22.92 -1.10 -5.29
CA TYR A 56 23.20 0.05 -4.42
C TYR A 56 22.09 0.31 -3.39
N HIS A 57 21.16 -0.63 -3.20
CA HIS A 57 20.10 -0.47 -2.22
C HIS A 57 20.68 -0.32 -0.80
N PRO A 58 20.29 0.72 -0.03
CA PRO A 58 20.90 1.03 1.26
C PRO A 58 20.82 -0.17 2.21
N ASP A 59 19.68 -0.86 2.24
CA ASP A 59 19.40 -2.02 3.10
C ASP A 59 20.36 -3.22 2.92
N LYS A 60 21.06 -3.32 1.77
CA LYS A 60 22.04 -4.39 1.51
C LYS A 60 23.48 -3.97 1.77
N ASN A 61 23.75 -2.67 1.93
CA ASN A 61 25.08 -2.08 2.01
C ASN A 61 25.10 -0.93 3.03
N ASN A 62 24.71 -1.21 4.28
CA ASN A 62 24.44 -0.23 5.34
C ASN A 62 25.68 0.54 5.90
N ASN A 63 26.88 0.38 5.35
CA ASN A 63 28.12 0.91 5.97
C ASN A 63 29.02 1.75 5.04
N ASP A 64 28.57 2.12 3.83
CA ASP A 64 29.38 2.89 2.87
C ASP A 64 28.64 4.14 2.37
N PRO A 65 29.08 5.37 2.73
CA PRO A 65 28.45 6.62 2.30
C PRO A 65 28.49 6.83 0.76
N ASP A 66 29.39 6.14 0.06
CA ASP A 66 29.43 6.20 -1.41
C ASP A 66 28.28 5.42 -2.07
N VAL A 67 27.65 4.48 -1.35
CA VAL A 67 26.53 3.68 -1.86
C VAL A 67 25.23 4.47 -1.89
N GLU A 68 24.98 5.27 -0.86
CA GLU A 68 23.82 6.18 -0.80
C GLU A 68 23.89 7.23 -1.92
N HIS A 69 25.06 7.82 -2.12
CA HIS A 69 25.29 8.77 -3.22
C HIS A 69 25.08 8.11 -4.60
N LYS A 70 25.60 6.89 -4.81
CA LYS A 70 25.38 6.15 -6.07
C LYS A 70 23.91 5.78 -6.28
N TYR A 71 23.17 5.47 -5.22
CA TYR A 71 21.76 5.15 -5.31
C TYR A 71 20.92 6.37 -5.72
N LEU A 72 21.21 7.53 -5.14
CA LEU A 72 20.57 8.80 -5.50
C LEU A 72 20.79 9.14 -6.98
N LEU A 73 22.04 9.05 -7.45
CA LEU A 73 22.39 9.30 -8.86
C LEU A 73 21.71 8.35 -9.84
N VAL A 74 21.63 7.05 -9.50
CA VAL A 74 20.93 6.05 -10.33
C VAL A 74 19.42 6.33 -10.39
N SER A 75 18.85 6.85 -9.31
CA SER A 75 17.43 7.20 -9.23
C SER A 75 17.12 8.44 -10.07
N GLU A 76 17.95 9.47 -9.96
CA GLU A 76 17.86 10.71 -10.74
C GLU A 76 18.03 10.44 -12.25
N ALA A 77 19.03 9.64 -12.63
CA ALA A 77 19.26 9.26 -14.02
C ALA A 77 18.05 8.53 -14.62
N TYR A 78 17.40 7.67 -13.84
CA TYR A 78 16.19 6.97 -14.29
C TYR A 78 14.99 7.90 -14.42
N GLU A 79 14.78 8.82 -13.48
CA GLU A 79 13.68 9.79 -13.54
C GLU A 79 13.74 10.64 -14.82
N VAL A 80 14.93 11.11 -15.17
CA VAL A 80 15.15 11.92 -16.37
C VAL A 80 15.04 11.09 -17.65
N LEU A 81 15.66 9.90 -17.70
CA LEU A 81 15.71 9.09 -18.93
C LEU A 81 14.45 8.25 -19.18
N SER A 82 13.60 8.03 -18.16
CA SER A 82 12.35 7.27 -18.31
C SER A 82 11.17 8.13 -18.79
N ASN A 83 11.25 9.46 -18.63
CA ASN A 83 10.25 10.39 -19.15
C ASN A 83 10.69 10.93 -20.50
N LYS A 84 9.84 10.78 -21.53
CA LYS A 84 10.16 11.18 -22.90
C LYS A 84 10.48 12.68 -23.04
N GLU A 85 9.75 13.55 -22.35
CA GLU A 85 9.94 15.01 -22.41
C GLU A 85 11.23 15.42 -21.69
N LEU A 86 11.50 14.87 -20.51
CA LEU A 86 12.72 15.15 -19.75
C LEU A 86 13.97 14.57 -20.43
N LYS A 87 13.85 13.39 -21.05
CA LYS A 87 14.90 12.78 -21.86
C LYS A 87 15.23 13.63 -23.07
N GLU A 88 14.24 14.19 -23.76
CA GLU A 88 14.47 15.09 -24.90
C GLU A 88 15.20 16.37 -24.46
N ILE A 89 14.82 16.96 -23.32
CA ILE A 89 15.50 18.13 -22.75
C ILE A 89 16.93 17.80 -22.36
N TYR A 90 17.15 16.66 -21.69
CA TYR A 90 18.47 16.17 -21.31
C TYR A 90 19.34 15.85 -22.54
N ASP A 91 18.75 15.27 -23.59
CA ASP A 91 19.47 14.94 -24.82
C ASP A 91 19.94 16.19 -25.58
N GLN A 92 19.20 17.29 -25.45
CA GLN A 92 19.49 18.59 -26.09
C GLN A 92 20.40 19.50 -25.25
N HIS A 93 20.23 19.52 -23.93
CA HIS A 93 20.87 20.50 -23.04
C HIS A 93 21.81 19.90 -21.99
N GLY A 94 21.84 18.58 -21.84
CA GLY A 94 22.66 17.86 -20.87
C GLY A 94 22.24 18.09 -19.42
N GLN A 95 23.10 17.65 -18.48
CA GLN A 95 22.87 17.76 -17.04
C GLN A 95 22.71 19.21 -16.50
N PRO A 96 23.32 20.27 -17.07
CA PRO A 96 23.15 21.63 -16.55
C PRO A 96 21.69 22.14 -16.51
N ALA A 97 20.80 21.58 -17.34
CA ALA A 97 19.36 21.88 -17.29
C ALA A 97 18.64 21.30 -16.05
N PHE A 98 19.35 20.50 -15.25
CA PHE A 98 18.87 19.77 -14.09
C PHE A 98 19.72 20.05 -12.83
N GLN A 99 20.48 21.16 -12.82
CA GLN A 99 21.46 21.46 -11.78
C GLN A 99 20.88 21.61 -10.36
N ASP A 100 19.58 21.95 -10.26
CA ASP A 100 18.80 22.02 -9.01
C ASP A 100 17.76 20.88 -8.90
N GLY A 101 17.95 19.79 -9.67
CA GLY A 101 17.09 18.60 -9.70
C GLY A 101 16.03 18.59 -10.81
N PRO A 102 15.25 17.50 -10.93
CA PRO A 102 14.27 17.26 -12.01
C PRO A 102 13.22 18.38 -12.19
N GLY A 103 12.85 19.06 -11.11
CA GLY A 103 11.88 20.16 -11.14
C GLY A 103 12.36 21.44 -11.84
N SER A 104 13.68 21.63 -12.01
CA SER A 104 14.25 22.81 -12.67
C SER A 104 14.09 22.76 -14.20
N ALA A 105 14.18 21.56 -14.81
CA ALA A 105 13.95 21.35 -16.24
C ALA A 105 12.49 21.53 -16.65
N GLN A 106 11.54 21.25 -15.75
CA GLN A 106 10.11 21.49 -15.96
C GLN A 106 9.77 22.98 -16.09
N GLN A 107 10.56 23.84 -15.44
CA GLN A 107 10.48 25.29 -15.55
C GLN A 107 11.02 25.81 -16.90
N TYR A 108 12.07 25.17 -17.44
CA TYR A 108 12.59 25.42 -18.79
C TYR A 108 11.63 24.98 -19.90
N ALA A 109 10.97 23.82 -19.74
CA ALA A 109 9.94 23.33 -20.66
C ALA A 109 8.73 24.27 -20.74
N GLN A 110 8.33 24.84 -19.59
CA GLN A 110 7.21 25.78 -19.48
C GLN A 110 7.52 27.16 -20.10
N GLN A 111 8.79 27.54 -20.23
CA GLN A 111 9.20 28.82 -20.82
C GLN A 111 9.17 28.82 -22.36
N GLN A 112 9.32 27.66 -23.02
CA GLN A 112 9.22 27.54 -24.48
C GLN A 112 7.78 27.39 -25.01
N GLN A 113 6.81 27.09 -24.14
CA GLN A 113 5.39 26.96 -24.51
C GLN A 113 4.63 28.31 -24.63
N PHE A 114 5.28 29.45 -24.36
CA PHE A 114 4.68 30.80 -24.48
C PHE A 114 4.61 31.37 -25.91
N ARG A 115 4.78 30.54 -26.96
CA ARG A 115 4.56 30.92 -28.36
C ARG A 115 3.66 29.93 -29.09
N GLY A 116 2.37 29.92 -28.75
CA GLY A 116 1.37 29.43 -29.69
C GLY A 116 0.17 28.76 -29.04
N HIS A 117 -0.97 29.44 -29.15
CA HIS A 117 -2.32 28.86 -29.18
C HIS A 117 -2.82 28.12 -27.93
N GLY A 118 -3.63 28.84 -27.15
CA GLY A 118 -4.89 28.30 -26.63
C GLY A 118 -4.81 27.73 -25.22
N GLY A 119 -5.25 28.53 -24.24
CA GLY A 119 -5.49 28.03 -22.88
C GLY A 119 -5.47 29.16 -21.86
N MET A 120 -6.48 30.03 -21.87
CA MET A 120 -6.71 31.01 -20.81
C MET A 120 -7.25 30.35 -19.52
N GLU A 121 -6.80 29.12 -19.25
CA GLU A 121 -7.09 28.32 -18.05
C GLU A 121 -5.87 28.30 -17.13
N ASP A 122 -4.66 28.28 -17.69
CA ASP A 122 -3.43 28.19 -16.88
C ASP A 122 -2.91 29.52 -16.33
N ILE A 123 -3.29 30.65 -16.94
CA ILE A 123 -2.99 31.99 -16.40
C ILE A 123 -3.88 32.30 -15.18
N ILE A 124 -5.10 31.75 -15.13
CA ILE A 124 -5.97 31.84 -13.95
C ILE A 124 -5.41 30.96 -12.82
N ASN A 125 -4.86 29.78 -13.14
CA ASN A 125 -4.17 28.91 -12.19
C ASN A 125 -2.87 29.53 -11.64
N GLN A 126 -2.20 30.40 -12.40
CA GLN A 126 -0.93 31.01 -11.97
C GLN A 126 -1.11 32.32 -11.17
N MET A 127 -2.26 32.99 -11.28
CA MET A 127 -2.61 34.14 -10.43
C MET A 127 -3.34 33.74 -9.13
N PHE A 128 -3.97 32.56 -9.07
CA PHE A 128 -4.60 31.99 -7.87
C PHE A 128 -3.78 30.80 -7.34
N GLY A 129 -2.84 31.09 -6.44
CA GLY A 129 -1.81 30.15 -5.98
C GLY A 129 -2.25 28.75 -5.52
N GLN A 130 -1.42 27.76 -5.85
CA GLN A 130 -1.21 26.49 -5.12
C GLN A 130 -2.44 25.59 -4.80
N HIS A 131 -3.49 25.52 -5.63
CA HIS A 131 -4.67 24.70 -5.26
C HIS A 131 -5.31 23.80 -6.33
N PHE A 132 -4.64 23.47 -7.43
CA PHE A 132 -5.27 22.63 -8.47
C PHE A 132 -4.41 21.44 -8.90
N ASN A 133 -4.40 20.42 -8.04
CA ASN A 133 -4.36 19.01 -8.44
C ASN A 133 -4.90 18.10 -7.32
N GLN A 134 -6.02 18.51 -6.70
CA GLN A 134 -6.85 17.57 -5.96
C GLN A 134 -8.08 17.31 -6.84
N GLY A 135 -8.17 16.11 -7.41
CA GLY A 135 -9.48 15.59 -7.81
C GLY A 135 -10.48 15.75 -6.66
N PRO A 136 -11.80 15.66 -6.93
CA PRO A 136 -12.79 15.93 -5.90
C PRO A 136 -12.49 15.08 -4.65
N ARG A 137 -12.36 15.76 -3.49
CA ARG A 137 -11.83 15.13 -2.28
C ARG A 137 -12.69 13.91 -1.93
N LYS A 138 -12.07 12.75 -1.71
CA LYS A 138 -12.76 11.57 -1.16
C LYS A 138 -13.05 11.78 0.33
N THR A 139 -14.17 11.24 0.81
CA THR A 139 -14.42 11.12 2.25
C THR A 139 -13.40 10.17 2.89
N GLN A 140 -13.34 10.16 4.23
CA GLN A 140 -12.43 9.28 4.95
C GLN A 140 -12.84 7.81 4.77
N PRO A 141 -11.87 6.88 4.70
CA PRO A 141 -12.18 5.47 4.58
C PRO A 141 -12.82 4.94 5.86
N VAL A 142 -13.77 4.02 5.70
CA VAL A 142 -14.43 3.32 6.80
C VAL A 142 -13.70 2.01 7.05
N MET A 143 -13.20 1.78 8.27
CA MET A 143 -12.55 0.52 8.63
C MET A 143 -13.49 -0.35 9.46
N VAL A 144 -13.71 -1.59 9.02
CA VAL A 144 -14.58 -2.57 9.69
C VAL A 144 -13.75 -3.80 10.05
N PRO A 145 -13.62 -4.18 11.33
CA PRO A 145 -12.95 -5.42 11.69
C PRO A 145 -13.83 -6.62 11.30
N LEU A 146 -13.24 -7.55 10.56
CA LEU A 146 -13.85 -8.82 10.18
C LEU A 146 -13.16 -9.95 10.96
N THR A 147 -13.80 -10.34 12.05
CA THR A 147 -13.32 -11.42 12.93
C THR A 147 -13.66 -12.78 12.35
N LEU A 148 -12.63 -13.59 12.07
CA LEU A 148 -12.74 -14.93 11.48
C LEU A 148 -12.01 -15.96 12.33
N SER A 149 -12.60 -17.13 12.50
CA SER A 149 -11.95 -18.31 13.06
C SER A 149 -10.87 -18.85 12.14
N LEU A 150 -9.92 -19.62 12.71
CA LEU A 150 -8.87 -20.25 11.92
C LEU A 150 -9.43 -21.22 10.85
N ARG A 151 -10.58 -21.86 11.11
CA ARG A 151 -11.29 -22.69 10.13
C ARG A 151 -11.75 -21.86 8.93
N GLU A 152 -12.32 -20.68 9.14
CA GLU A 152 -12.79 -19.82 8.04
C GLU A 152 -11.63 -19.29 7.21
N PHE A 153 -10.48 -18.98 7.83
CA PHE A 153 -9.26 -18.69 7.08
C PHE A 153 -8.77 -19.89 6.25
N TYR A 154 -9.06 -21.12 6.69
CA TYR A 154 -8.67 -22.33 5.97
C TYR A 154 -9.61 -22.61 4.80
N THR A 155 -10.93 -22.53 4.99
CA THR A 155 -11.90 -22.90 3.95
C THR A 155 -12.21 -21.75 2.99
N GLY A 156 -11.86 -20.52 3.36
CA GLY A 156 -12.43 -19.33 2.73
C GLY A 156 -13.89 -19.13 3.16
N ILE A 157 -14.40 -17.92 2.93
CA ILE A 157 -15.77 -17.59 3.26
C ILE A 157 -16.29 -16.39 2.47
N SER A 158 -17.55 -16.49 2.04
CA SER A 158 -18.30 -15.37 1.45
C SER A 158 -19.51 -15.08 2.35
N ARG A 159 -19.64 -13.85 2.82
CA ARG A 159 -20.70 -13.41 3.75
C ARG A 159 -21.17 -12.00 3.43
N ASP A 160 -22.47 -11.79 3.59
CA ASP A 160 -23.08 -10.47 3.46
C ASP A 160 -23.05 -9.72 4.79
N TYR A 161 -22.60 -8.47 4.75
CA TYR A 161 -22.52 -7.57 5.90
C TYR A 161 -23.44 -6.38 5.70
N ASN A 162 -24.33 -6.15 6.66
CA ASN A 162 -25.18 -4.97 6.71
C ASN A 162 -24.46 -3.85 7.47
N LEU A 163 -24.12 -2.77 6.76
CA LEU A 163 -23.41 -1.62 7.32
C LEU A 163 -24.24 -0.35 7.17
N ASP A 164 -24.40 0.38 8.27
CA ASP A 164 -25.04 1.70 8.27
C ASP A 164 -24.04 2.78 7.85
N LEU A 165 -24.10 3.17 6.59
CA LEU A 165 -23.22 4.19 6.01
C LEU A 165 -23.98 5.50 5.81
N ARG A 166 -23.25 6.60 5.81
CA ARG A 166 -23.80 7.91 5.44
C ARG A 166 -23.84 8.05 3.92
N HIS A 167 -24.98 8.49 3.41
CA HIS A 167 -25.18 8.85 2.01
C HIS A 167 -25.73 10.28 1.90
N THR A 168 -25.52 10.93 0.74
CA THR A 168 -26.05 12.26 0.48
C THR A 168 -27.58 12.25 0.53
N CYS A 169 -28.18 13.20 1.23
CA CYS A 169 -29.64 13.25 1.35
C CYS A 169 -30.29 13.55 -0.01
N GLU A 170 -30.93 12.55 -0.61
CA GLU A 170 -31.57 12.65 -1.92
C GLU A 170 -32.69 13.69 -1.95
N LYS A 171 -33.50 13.78 -0.88
CA LYS A 171 -34.64 14.72 -0.80
C LYS A 171 -34.25 16.20 -0.89
N CYS A 172 -32.99 16.53 -0.60
CA CYS A 172 -32.48 17.90 -0.73
C CYS A 172 -31.21 17.96 -1.57
N SER A 173 -30.85 16.87 -2.26
CA SER A 173 -29.61 16.73 -3.04
C SER A 173 -28.37 17.24 -2.31
N GLY A 174 -28.26 16.93 -1.01
CA GLY A 174 -27.15 17.38 -0.18
C GLY A 174 -27.08 18.89 0.08
N GLN A 175 -28.15 19.65 -0.09
CA GLN A 175 -28.21 21.09 0.21
C GLN A 175 -28.62 21.39 1.66
N GLY A 176 -29.19 20.41 2.37
CA GLY A 176 -29.68 20.57 3.76
C GLY A 176 -31.08 21.16 3.87
N GLY A 177 -31.70 21.53 2.74
CA GLY A 177 -33.06 22.06 2.68
C GLY A 177 -33.31 22.87 1.43
N GLN A 178 -34.36 23.69 1.44
CA GLN A 178 -34.70 24.57 0.33
C GLN A 178 -33.87 25.85 0.42
N LEU A 179 -33.02 26.06 -0.58
CA LEU A 179 -32.23 27.28 -0.74
C LEU A 179 -33.07 28.36 -1.44
N ASP A 180 -32.92 29.60 -0.98
CA ASP A 180 -33.50 30.79 -1.62
C ASP A 180 -32.37 31.81 -1.88
N ARG A 181 -32.59 32.74 -2.83
CA ARG A 181 -31.58 33.77 -3.13
C ARG A 181 -31.37 34.66 -1.91
N CYS A 182 -30.12 34.91 -1.56
CA CYS A 182 -29.81 35.84 -0.47
C CYS A 182 -30.31 37.23 -0.85
N GLY A 183 -31.27 37.78 -0.09
CA GLY A 183 -31.84 39.11 -0.38
C GLY A 183 -30.82 40.25 -0.29
N ARG A 184 -29.72 40.06 0.46
CA ARG A 184 -28.69 41.09 0.68
C ARG A 184 -27.72 41.25 -0.49
N CYS A 185 -27.35 40.17 -1.16
CA CYS A 185 -26.47 40.20 -2.34
C CYS A 185 -27.21 39.80 -3.63
N GLN A 186 -28.52 39.54 -3.55
CA GLN A 186 -29.38 39.11 -4.65
C GLN A 186 -28.86 37.88 -5.43
N GLY A 187 -28.20 36.94 -4.75
CA GLY A 187 -27.60 35.77 -5.38
C GLY A 187 -26.12 35.88 -5.73
N SER A 188 -25.54 37.08 -5.73
CA SER A 188 -24.14 37.29 -6.17
C SER A 188 -23.07 36.79 -5.18
N GLY A 189 -23.45 36.48 -3.94
CA GLY A 189 -22.54 36.07 -2.86
C GLY A 189 -21.58 37.16 -2.39
N ARG A 190 -21.54 38.32 -3.05
CA ARG A 190 -20.60 39.41 -2.76
C ARG A 190 -21.35 40.72 -2.61
N ILE A 191 -20.80 41.63 -1.81
CA ILE A 191 -21.28 43.00 -1.67
C ILE A 191 -20.12 43.94 -1.97
N ILE A 192 -20.39 44.99 -2.76
CA ILE A 192 -19.40 46.02 -3.08
C ILE A 192 -19.50 47.09 -1.99
N ARG A 193 -18.41 47.35 -1.27
CA ARG A 193 -18.30 48.49 -0.35
C ARG A 193 -17.37 49.53 -0.94
N GLU A 194 -17.85 50.75 -1.04
CA GLU A 194 -17.04 51.88 -1.47
C GLU A 194 -16.36 52.51 -0.25
N PHE A 195 -15.04 52.53 -0.26
CA PHE A 195 -14.24 53.29 0.69
C PHE A 195 -13.84 54.61 0.05
N VAL A 196 -14.26 55.71 0.68
CA VAL A 196 -13.94 57.07 0.23
C VAL A 196 -13.02 57.70 1.26
N GLN A 197 -11.75 57.90 0.90
CA GLN A 197 -10.79 58.62 1.72
C GLN A 197 -10.27 59.83 0.93
N GLY A 198 -10.81 61.01 1.23
CA GLY A 198 -10.54 62.22 0.46
C GLY A 198 -11.00 62.09 -0.99
N HIS A 199 -10.10 62.37 -1.95
CA HIS A 199 -10.40 62.30 -3.39
C HIS A 199 -10.29 60.90 -4.00
N PHE A 200 -9.86 59.89 -3.23
CA PHE A 200 -9.75 58.52 -3.70
C PHE A 200 -11.01 57.73 -3.34
N ARG A 201 -11.72 57.22 -4.36
CA ARG A 201 -12.81 56.25 -4.22
C ARG A 201 -12.31 54.88 -4.65
N GLN A 202 -12.32 53.93 -3.72
CA GLN A 202 -11.96 52.54 -3.99
C GLN A 202 -13.15 51.63 -3.72
N GLN A 203 -13.49 50.77 -4.68
CA GLN A 203 -14.51 49.74 -4.50
C GLN A 203 -13.83 48.44 -4.07
N ILE A 204 -14.24 47.89 -2.93
CA ILE A 204 -13.75 46.61 -2.41
C ILE A 204 -14.91 45.62 -2.44
N GLN A 205 -14.70 44.48 -3.10
CA GLN A 205 -15.63 43.35 -3.04
C GLN A 205 -15.40 42.58 -1.74
N GLN A 206 -16.44 42.40 -0.93
CA GLN A 206 -16.40 41.57 0.27
C GLN A 206 -17.42 40.43 0.15
N PRO A 207 -17.18 39.27 0.77
CA PRO A 207 -18.19 38.23 0.87
C PRO A 207 -19.42 38.80 1.57
N CYS A 208 -20.61 38.48 1.04
CA CYS A 208 -21.87 38.88 1.65
C CYS A 208 -21.97 38.23 3.04
N ASP A 209 -22.06 39.04 4.08
CA ASP A 209 -22.24 38.64 5.47
C ASP A 209 -23.61 38.00 5.74
N GLY A 210 -24.60 38.23 4.87
CA GLY A 210 -25.92 37.58 4.96
C GLY A 210 -25.95 36.11 4.49
N CYS A 211 -24.98 35.67 3.69
CA CYS A 211 -24.88 34.29 3.21
C CYS A 211 -23.47 33.72 3.28
N ASN A 212 -22.55 34.40 3.98
CA ASN A 212 -21.12 34.08 4.06
C ASN A 212 -20.48 33.75 2.70
N GLY A 213 -20.83 34.51 1.66
CA GLY A 213 -20.30 34.26 0.31
C GLY A 213 -21.10 33.29 -0.57
N ALA A 214 -22.04 32.51 -0.01
CA ALA A 214 -22.73 31.44 -0.75
C ALA A 214 -23.75 31.89 -1.80
N GLY A 215 -24.19 33.16 -1.75
CA GLY A 215 -25.24 33.71 -2.62
C GLY A 215 -26.65 33.23 -2.32
N GLN A 216 -26.81 32.14 -1.57
CA GLN A 216 -28.08 31.53 -1.21
C GLN A 216 -28.18 31.38 0.31
N VAL A 217 -29.41 31.39 0.82
CA VAL A 217 -29.73 31.21 2.24
C VAL A 217 -30.71 30.06 2.41
N LEU A 218 -30.58 29.32 3.51
CA LEU A 218 -31.48 28.22 3.82
C LEU A 218 -32.81 28.78 4.33
N LYS A 219 -33.87 28.69 3.51
CA LYS A 219 -35.21 29.19 3.87
C LYS A 219 -36.01 28.17 4.68
N LYS A 220 -35.91 26.91 4.30
CA LYS A 220 -36.60 25.80 4.96
C LYS A 220 -35.63 24.64 5.12
N VAL A 221 -35.43 24.20 6.35
CA VAL A 221 -34.62 23.03 6.67
C VAL A 221 -35.26 21.78 6.09
N CYS A 222 -34.46 20.87 5.54
CA CYS A 222 -34.94 19.59 5.05
C CYS A 222 -35.52 18.77 6.23
N GLY A 223 -36.77 18.31 6.13
CA GLY A 223 -37.36 17.48 7.19
C GLY A 223 -36.74 16.08 7.33
N HIS A 224 -36.05 15.60 6.29
CA HIS A 224 -35.47 14.25 6.24
C HIS A 224 -34.09 14.18 6.89
N CYS A 225 -33.13 15.00 6.42
CA CYS A 225 -31.80 15.09 7.03
C CYS A 225 -31.71 16.12 8.17
N LYS A 226 -32.78 16.86 8.46
CA LYS A 226 -32.83 17.92 9.49
C LYS A 226 -31.74 18.99 9.35
N GLY A 227 -31.24 19.22 8.13
CA GLY A 227 -30.17 20.18 7.85
C GLY A 227 -28.77 19.57 7.77
N GLU A 228 -28.59 18.30 8.12
CA GLU A 228 -27.28 17.63 8.13
C GLU A 228 -26.74 17.30 6.73
N ARG A 229 -27.58 17.41 5.70
CA ARG A 229 -27.25 17.18 4.27
C ARG A 229 -26.95 15.72 3.90
N VAL A 230 -26.74 14.85 4.88
CA VAL A 230 -26.56 13.39 4.74
C VAL A 230 -27.63 12.64 5.54
N VAL A 231 -27.83 11.37 5.22
CA VAL A 231 -28.67 10.43 5.98
C VAL A 231 -27.95 9.10 6.14
N ARG A 232 -28.33 8.31 7.15
CA ARG A 232 -27.82 6.95 7.33
C ARG A 232 -28.74 5.96 6.63
N GLU A 233 -28.14 5.04 5.88
CA GLU A 233 -28.82 3.96 5.19
C GLU A 233 -28.00 2.68 5.34
N THR A 234 -28.69 1.54 5.43
CA THR A 234 -28.06 0.23 5.57
C THR A 234 -27.72 -0.32 4.19
N TYR A 235 -26.44 -0.59 3.95
CA TYR A 235 -25.95 -1.22 2.74
C TYR A 235 -25.57 -2.66 3.01
N GLU A 236 -26.02 -3.57 2.15
CA GLU A 236 -25.56 -4.96 2.13
C GLU A 236 -24.28 -5.04 1.29
N ILE A 237 -23.18 -5.44 1.92
CA ILE A 237 -21.87 -5.56 1.30
C ILE A 237 -21.46 -7.03 1.30
N HIS A 238 -21.24 -7.57 0.10
CA HIS A 238 -20.75 -8.93 -0.07
C HIS A 238 -19.24 -8.98 0.14
N VAL A 239 -18.82 -9.67 1.20
CA VAL A 239 -17.40 -9.83 1.54
C VAL A 239 -16.96 -11.24 1.24
N ASP A 240 -15.97 -11.36 0.36
CA ASP A 240 -15.32 -12.62 0.03
C ASP A 240 -13.91 -12.63 0.61
N VAL A 241 -13.59 -13.72 1.31
CA VAL A 241 -12.27 -13.99 1.87
C VAL A 241 -11.81 -15.31 1.30
N THR A 242 -10.76 -15.23 0.48
CA THR A 242 -10.21 -16.39 -0.20
C THR A 242 -9.54 -17.32 0.82
N GLN A 243 -9.64 -18.63 0.58
CA GLN A 243 -8.99 -19.62 1.41
C GLN A 243 -7.47 -19.39 1.49
N GLY A 244 -6.89 -19.57 2.67
CA GLY A 244 -5.47 -19.33 2.92
C GLY A 244 -5.11 -17.86 3.17
N SER A 245 -6.06 -16.93 3.03
CA SER A 245 -5.86 -15.48 3.21
C SER A 245 -4.97 -15.15 4.42
N PRO A 246 -3.95 -14.28 4.26
CA PRO A 246 -3.10 -13.89 5.38
C PRO A 246 -3.87 -13.11 6.45
N ARG A 247 -3.37 -13.18 7.70
CA ARG A 247 -3.91 -12.40 8.81
C ARG A 247 -3.59 -10.92 8.63
N ASN A 248 -4.47 -10.05 9.15
CA ASN A 248 -4.34 -8.60 9.11
C ASN A 248 -4.24 -8.05 7.67
N THR A 249 -4.72 -8.80 6.68
CA THR A 249 -4.90 -8.32 5.32
C THR A 249 -6.09 -7.37 5.28
N LYS A 250 -6.01 -6.36 4.42
CA LYS A 250 -7.06 -5.37 4.21
C LYS A 250 -7.77 -5.66 2.90
N ASN A 251 -9.05 -5.99 2.98
CA ASN A 251 -9.90 -6.10 1.80
C ASN A 251 -10.50 -4.72 1.53
N VAL A 252 -10.10 -4.09 0.42
CA VAL A 252 -10.46 -2.71 0.08
C VAL A 252 -11.56 -2.70 -0.97
N TYR A 253 -12.68 -2.08 -0.64
CA TYR A 253 -13.83 -1.85 -1.51
C TYR A 253 -13.86 -0.37 -1.88
N GLU A 254 -13.26 -0.05 -3.03
CA GLU A 254 -13.09 1.32 -3.48
C GLU A 254 -14.44 2.02 -3.71
N GLY A 255 -14.57 3.24 -3.18
CA GLY A 255 -15.78 4.03 -3.34
C GLY A 255 -17.03 3.41 -2.69
N GLN A 256 -16.89 2.44 -1.78
CA GLN A 256 -18.01 1.84 -1.04
C GLN A 256 -18.13 2.35 0.41
N GLY A 257 -17.35 3.34 0.81
CA GLY A 257 -17.37 3.98 2.15
C GLY A 257 -18.52 4.98 2.34
N GLU A 258 -18.32 6.01 3.18
CA GLU A 258 -19.33 7.06 3.37
C GLU A 258 -19.34 8.09 2.23
N GLU A 259 -20.47 8.75 1.99
CA GLU A 259 -20.60 9.87 1.06
C GLU A 259 -20.89 11.18 1.81
N MET A 260 -20.35 12.29 1.29
CA MET A 260 -20.65 13.63 1.76
C MET A 260 -20.87 14.58 0.57
N PRO A 261 -21.78 15.57 0.68
CA PRO A 261 -22.03 16.53 -0.39
C PRO A 261 -20.76 17.29 -0.80
N GLY A 262 -20.43 17.24 -2.09
CA GLY A 262 -19.23 17.89 -2.64
C GLY A 262 -17.94 17.09 -2.47
N MET A 263 -18.03 15.83 -2.02
CA MET A 263 -16.92 14.90 -1.88
C MET A 263 -17.23 13.59 -2.61
N LEU A 264 -16.19 12.91 -3.11
CA LEU A 264 -16.33 11.55 -3.63
C LEU A 264 -16.51 10.58 -2.46
N ARG A 265 -17.21 9.46 -2.72
CA ARG A 265 -17.34 8.38 -1.75
C ARG A 265 -15.95 7.82 -1.40
N GLY A 266 -15.72 7.61 -0.12
CA GLY A 266 -14.49 7.04 0.43
C GLY A 266 -14.47 5.53 0.22
N ASP A 267 -13.40 4.88 0.66
CA ASP A 267 -13.26 3.44 0.52
C ASP A 267 -13.76 2.72 1.79
N LEU A 268 -14.27 1.51 1.63
CA LEU A 268 -14.64 0.62 2.74
C LEU A 268 -13.56 -0.45 2.88
N ILE A 269 -13.00 -0.60 4.07
CA ILE A 269 -11.84 -1.47 4.30
C ILE A 269 -12.20 -2.49 5.39
N PHE A 270 -12.25 -3.77 5.03
CA PHE A 270 -12.39 -4.85 5.99
C PHE A 270 -11.00 -5.30 6.47
N ASN A 271 -10.77 -5.24 7.78
CA ASN A 271 -9.54 -5.73 8.39
C ASN A 271 -9.74 -7.15 8.90
N LEU A 272 -9.02 -8.12 8.33
CA LEU A 272 -9.18 -9.53 8.71
C LEU A 272 -8.47 -9.83 10.04
N GLU A 273 -9.22 -10.22 11.06
CA GLU A 273 -8.71 -10.51 12.40
C GLU A 273 -9.02 -11.96 12.80
N GLU A 274 -8.04 -12.67 13.37
CA GLU A 274 -8.25 -14.04 13.83
C GLU A 274 -8.89 -14.09 15.22
N ASP A 275 -10.03 -14.78 15.32
CA ASP A 275 -10.60 -15.21 16.60
C ASP A 275 -9.78 -16.36 17.18
N LYS A 276 -8.94 -16.03 18.16
CA LYS A 276 -8.10 -17.03 18.85
C LYS A 276 -8.89 -17.92 19.81
N ASN A 277 -10.10 -17.52 20.19
CA ASN A 277 -10.88 -18.20 21.22
C ASN A 277 -11.82 -19.26 20.64
N ASN A 278 -12.09 -19.22 19.34
CA ASN A 278 -13.08 -20.09 18.70
C ASN A 278 -12.55 -20.73 17.42
N GLY A 279 -12.98 -21.97 17.15
CA GLY A 279 -12.77 -22.62 15.86
C GLY A 279 -11.30 -22.90 15.47
N ASN A 280 -10.35 -22.84 16.39
CA ASN A 280 -8.94 -23.16 16.13
C ASN A 280 -8.60 -24.64 16.36
N TYR A 281 -9.50 -25.42 16.97
CA TYR A 281 -9.31 -26.82 17.38
C TYR A 281 -8.04 -27.12 18.20
N GLY A 282 -7.35 -26.12 18.75
CA GLY A 282 -6.03 -26.27 19.38
C GLY A 282 -4.84 -26.16 18.41
N TYR A 283 -5.08 -25.80 17.15
CA TYR A 283 -4.04 -25.41 16.21
C TYR A 283 -3.63 -23.95 16.40
N ARG A 284 -2.37 -23.67 16.07
CA ARG A 284 -1.79 -22.33 16.00
C ARG A 284 -1.20 -22.16 14.60
N ARG A 285 -1.69 -21.18 13.83
CA ARG A 285 -1.12 -20.84 12.52
C ARG A 285 0.20 -20.08 12.70
N ARG A 286 1.20 -20.35 11.85
CA ARG A 286 2.36 -19.46 11.61
C ARG A 286 2.68 -19.46 10.11
N GLY A 287 2.48 -18.32 9.45
CA GLY A 287 2.52 -18.26 7.99
C GLY A 287 1.50 -19.23 7.39
N ASN A 288 1.98 -20.13 6.52
CA ASN A 288 1.17 -21.17 5.89
C ASN A 288 1.17 -22.50 6.67
N ASN A 289 1.91 -22.58 7.78
CA ASN A 289 2.02 -23.80 8.57
C ASN A 289 1.07 -23.80 9.77
N LEU A 290 0.61 -24.98 10.14
CA LEU A 290 -0.19 -25.24 11.34
C LEU A 290 0.66 -25.92 12.41
N TYR A 291 0.45 -25.55 13.66
CA TYR A 291 1.13 -26.13 14.81
C TYR A 291 0.11 -26.66 15.79
N ARG A 292 0.28 -27.89 16.26
CA ARG A 292 -0.58 -28.48 17.29
C ARG A 292 0.27 -29.23 18.29
N THR A 293 -0.07 -29.08 19.58
CA THR A 293 0.53 -29.90 20.63
C THR A 293 -0.38 -31.11 20.88
N VAL A 294 0.17 -32.32 20.77
CA VAL A 294 -0.51 -33.57 21.07
C VAL A 294 0.05 -34.13 22.37
N THR A 295 -0.85 -34.45 23.28
CA THR A 295 -0.47 -34.91 24.60
C THR A 295 -0.48 -36.43 24.63
N LEU A 296 0.62 -37.02 25.08
CA LEU A 296 0.76 -38.47 25.28
C LEU A 296 0.98 -38.76 26.77
N THR A 297 0.45 -39.88 27.24
CA THR A 297 0.86 -40.44 28.53
C THR A 297 2.27 -41.00 28.43
N LEU A 298 2.98 -41.09 29.56
CA LEU A 298 4.30 -41.72 29.60
C LEU A 298 4.30 -43.15 29.01
N LYS A 299 3.23 -43.91 29.23
CA LYS A 299 3.08 -45.25 28.65
C LYS A 299 3.05 -45.21 27.12
N GLU A 300 2.17 -44.41 26.54
CA GLU A 300 2.03 -44.27 25.08
C GLU A 300 3.32 -43.77 24.43
N ALA A 301 4.01 -42.84 25.08
CA ALA A 301 5.30 -42.34 24.61
C ALA A 301 6.40 -43.40 24.63
N LEU A 302 6.41 -44.31 25.62
CA LEU A 302 7.41 -45.37 25.72
C LEU A 302 7.10 -46.58 24.83
N THR A 303 5.85 -47.04 24.81
CA THR A 303 5.47 -48.28 24.10
C THR A 303 5.21 -48.07 22.61
N GLY A 304 4.84 -46.85 22.21
CA GLY A 304 4.25 -46.61 20.89
C GLY A 304 2.96 -47.42 20.72
N GLY A 305 2.64 -47.79 19.47
CA GLY A 305 1.49 -48.65 19.14
C GLY A 305 0.13 -47.97 19.22
N TRP A 306 0.10 -46.65 19.43
CA TRP A 306 -1.12 -45.86 19.55
C TRP A 306 -1.57 -45.29 18.22
N LYS A 307 -2.88 -44.98 18.17
CA LYS A 307 -3.52 -44.22 17.10
C LYS A 307 -4.37 -43.13 17.76
N ILE A 308 -4.20 -41.89 17.33
CA ILE A 308 -4.91 -40.72 17.86
C ILE A 308 -5.56 -40.00 16.70
N GLU A 309 -6.85 -39.75 16.80
CA GLU A 309 -7.61 -38.96 15.84
C GLU A 309 -7.66 -37.51 16.29
N ILE A 310 -7.24 -36.59 15.42
CA ILE A 310 -7.32 -35.15 15.64
C ILE A 310 -8.23 -34.51 14.58
N PRO A 311 -9.04 -33.50 14.95
CA PRO A 311 -9.86 -32.78 13.97
C PRO A 311 -8.95 -32.04 12.98
N HIS A 312 -9.34 -31.97 11.71
CA HIS A 312 -8.68 -31.18 10.68
C HIS A 312 -9.67 -30.16 10.08
N PHE A 313 -9.16 -29.10 9.46
CA PHE A 313 -10.02 -28.05 8.88
C PHE A 313 -10.62 -28.43 7.52
N SER A 314 -9.91 -29.25 6.74
CA SER A 314 -10.46 -29.91 5.55
C SER A 314 -11.40 -31.04 5.96
N ASP A 315 -12.62 -31.04 5.41
CA ASP A 315 -13.63 -32.07 5.65
C ASP A 315 -13.20 -33.43 5.08
N GLU A 316 -12.36 -33.46 4.03
CA GLU A 316 -11.82 -34.70 3.45
C GLU A 316 -10.79 -35.39 4.35
N LEU A 317 -10.05 -34.59 5.12
CA LEU A 317 -8.95 -35.06 5.97
C LEU A 317 -9.37 -35.23 7.44
N SER A 318 -10.58 -34.82 7.83
CA SER A 318 -11.05 -34.86 9.20
C SER A 318 -11.90 -36.10 9.47
N PRO A 319 -11.55 -36.96 10.46
CA PRO A 319 -10.44 -36.82 11.39
C PRO A 319 -9.09 -37.29 10.81
N LEU A 320 -8.02 -36.57 11.15
CA LEU A 320 -6.65 -36.93 10.79
C LEU A 320 -6.09 -37.92 11.82
N THR A 321 -5.68 -39.10 11.36
CA THR A 321 -5.14 -40.14 12.24
C THR A 321 -3.62 -40.06 12.37
N LEU A 322 -3.14 -39.69 13.56
CA LEU A 322 -1.74 -39.84 13.96
C LEU A 322 -1.49 -41.25 14.48
N LYS A 323 -0.35 -41.85 14.13
CA LYS A 323 0.00 -43.20 14.59
C LYS A 323 1.49 -43.35 14.84
N ARG A 324 1.84 -44.13 15.85
CA ARG A 324 3.22 -44.56 16.10
C ARG A 324 3.30 -46.09 16.11
N PRO A 325 4.26 -46.71 15.40
CA PRO A 325 4.47 -48.16 15.49
C PRO A 325 4.78 -48.60 16.92
N SER A 326 4.44 -49.85 17.25
CA SER A 326 4.82 -50.45 18.53
C SER A 326 6.35 -50.52 18.65
N ASN A 327 6.85 -50.38 19.88
CA ASN A 327 8.28 -50.35 20.23
C ASN A 327 9.06 -49.17 19.65
N LYS A 328 8.38 -48.11 19.20
CA LYS A 328 9.01 -46.85 18.80
C LYS A 328 8.66 -45.76 19.80
N MET A 329 9.65 -45.36 20.58
CA MET A 329 9.51 -44.32 21.60
C MET A 329 9.31 -42.95 20.97
N VAL A 330 8.63 -42.07 21.70
CA VAL A 330 8.48 -40.64 21.40
C VAL A 330 9.11 -39.85 22.52
N SER A 331 9.97 -38.88 22.18
CA SER A 331 10.59 -38.00 23.17
C SER A 331 9.68 -36.80 23.49
N ASN A 332 9.82 -36.25 24.70
CA ASN A 332 9.11 -35.02 25.04
C ASN A 332 9.62 -33.86 24.18
N GLY A 333 8.71 -33.11 23.56
CA GLY A 333 9.04 -32.07 22.59
C GLY A 333 9.47 -32.59 21.21
N GLU A 334 9.34 -33.90 20.95
CA GLU A 334 9.57 -34.45 19.62
C GLU A 334 8.57 -33.84 18.62
N ILE A 335 9.09 -33.50 17.43
CA ILE A 335 8.34 -32.88 16.36
C ILE A 335 8.11 -33.88 15.23
N GLU A 336 6.86 -34.02 14.81
CA GLU A 336 6.46 -34.75 13.60
C GLU A 336 5.85 -33.77 12.60
N VAL A 337 6.35 -33.78 11.36
CA VAL A 337 5.91 -32.88 10.29
C VAL A 337 5.10 -33.67 9.26
N LEU A 338 3.85 -33.30 9.09
CA LEU A 338 2.95 -33.82 8.07
C LEU A 338 2.89 -32.83 6.91
N LYS A 339 3.54 -33.20 5.80
CA LYS A 339 3.69 -32.33 4.64
C LYS A 339 2.37 -32.15 3.89
N GLY A 340 2.01 -30.91 3.57
CA GLY A 340 0.78 -30.59 2.84
C GLY A 340 -0.50 -30.65 3.67
N TYR A 341 -0.41 -30.72 5.00
CA TYR A 341 -1.55 -30.70 5.93
C TYR A 341 -1.70 -29.34 6.66
N GLY A 342 -0.98 -28.32 6.23
CA GLY A 342 -1.03 -26.96 6.77
C GLY A 342 -2.14 -26.11 6.14
N MET A 343 -2.00 -24.79 6.21
CA MET A 343 -2.95 -23.86 5.58
C MET A 343 -2.83 -23.91 4.05
N PRO A 344 -3.92 -23.65 3.31
CA PRO A 344 -3.86 -23.39 1.89
C PRO A 344 -2.93 -22.20 1.60
N ILE A 345 -2.17 -22.28 0.52
CA ILE A 345 -1.28 -21.23 0.07
C ILE A 345 -2.02 -20.38 -0.96
N THR A 346 -2.16 -19.10 -0.63
CA THR A 346 -2.73 -18.09 -1.52
C THR A 346 -1.61 -17.27 -2.12
N ASN A 347 -1.68 -17.01 -3.43
CA ASN A 347 -0.79 -16.09 -4.10
C ASN A 347 -1.04 -14.66 -3.57
N PRO A 348 -0.01 -13.96 -3.04
CA PRO A 348 -0.21 -12.63 -2.46
C PRO A 348 -0.48 -11.53 -3.49
N GLU A 349 -0.22 -11.75 -4.78
CA GLU A 349 -0.49 -10.78 -5.85
C GLU A 349 -1.87 -10.97 -6.46
N THR A 350 -2.27 -12.22 -6.74
CA THR A 350 -3.57 -12.51 -7.37
C THR A 350 -4.68 -12.81 -6.38
N MET A 351 -4.35 -13.07 -5.11
CA MET A 351 -5.26 -13.57 -4.07
C MET A 351 -5.94 -14.90 -4.44
N GLU A 352 -5.38 -15.63 -5.40
CA GLU A 352 -5.87 -16.93 -5.85
C GLU A 352 -5.18 -18.07 -5.10
N PHE A 353 -5.89 -19.18 -4.94
CA PHE A 353 -5.36 -20.40 -4.34
C PHE A 353 -4.46 -21.15 -5.33
N GLU A 354 -3.27 -21.58 -4.90
CA GLU A 354 -2.26 -22.21 -5.78
C GLU A 354 -2.30 -23.74 -5.76
N ASP A 355 -3.37 -24.37 -5.25
CA ASP A 355 -3.46 -25.84 -5.04
C ASP A 355 -2.39 -26.44 -4.12
N ASP A 356 -1.60 -25.59 -3.46
CA ASP A 356 -0.56 -25.99 -2.52
C ASP A 356 -0.96 -25.70 -1.07
N TYR A 357 -0.43 -26.52 -0.17
CA TYR A 357 -0.68 -26.43 1.27
C TYR A 357 0.65 -26.35 2.01
N GLY A 358 0.67 -25.59 3.10
CA GLY A 358 1.78 -25.63 4.05
C GLY A 358 1.84 -26.96 4.80
N ASP A 359 2.64 -26.99 5.86
CA ASP A 359 2.86 -28.18 6.66
C ASP A 359 2.10 -28.13 7.99
N LEU A 360 1.73 -29.30 8.52
CA LEU A 360 1.26 -29.46 9.89
C LEU A 360 2.39 -29.99 10.76
N ILE A 361 2.77 -29.21 11.75
CA ILE A 361 3.78 -29.53 12.75
C ILE A 361 3.09 -29.98 14.03
N ILE A 362 3.29 -31.24 14.38
CA ILE A 362 2.84 -31.84 15.64
C ILE A 362 3.99 -31.86 16.63
N GLU A 363 3.79 -31.26 17.80
CA GLU A 363 4.70 -31.36 18.94
C GLU A 363 4.12 -32.30 19.98
N TYR A 364 4.87 -33.31 20.38
CA TYR A 364 4.43 -34.26 21.41
C TYR A 364 4.81 -33.79 22.82
N ASN A 365 3.81 -33.59 23.67
CA ASN A 365 3.99 -33.28 25.08
C ASN A 365 3.66 -34.50 25.95
N ILE A 366 4.61 -34.97 26.73
CA ILE A 366 4.46 -36.17 27.56
C ILE A 366 3.99 -35.77 28.96
N ILE A 367 2.83 -36.26 29.37
CA ILE A 367 2.36 -36.12 30.75
C ILE A 367 3.00 -37.20 31.61
N MET A 368 3.73 -36.73 32.62
CA MET A 368 4.28 -37.59 33.67
C MET A 368 3.20 -37.96 34.69
N PRO A 369 3.15 -39.21 35.17
CA PRO A 369 2.31 -39.61 36.28
C PRO A 369 2.68 -38.85 37.55
N LYS A 370 1.71 -38.61 38.45
CA LYS A 370 1.90 -37.75 39.63
C LYS A 370 2.58 -38.45 40.81
N GLY A 371 2.75 -39.77 40.74
CA GLY A 371 3.41 -40.56 41.78
C GLY A 371 3.58 -42.02 41.39
N MET A 372 4.31 -42.76 42.22
CA MET A 372 4.65 -44.16 41.95
C MET A 372 3.44 -45.09 41.84
N SER A 373 2.33 -44.79 42.51
CA SER A 373 1.08 -45.55 42.37
C SER A 373 0.50 -45.47 40.94
N ASP A 374 0.61 -44.29 40.31
CA ASP A 374 0.11 -44.08 38.95
C ASP A 374 1.04 -44.73 37.93
N VAL A 375 2.36 -44.72 38.20
CA VAL A 375 3.35 -45.47 37.43
C VAL A 375 3.04 -46.96 37.48
N ALA A 376 2.86 -47.52 38.69
CA ALA A 376 2.60 -48.94 38.88
C ALA A 376 1.33 -49.40 38.14
N LYS A 377 0.24 -48.62 38.23
CA LYS A 377 -0.99 -48.85 37.46
C LYS A 377 -0.79 -48.74 35.95
N ALA A 378 -0.09 -47.71 35.48
CA ALA A 378 0.12 -47.48 34.05
C ALA A 378 0.90 -48.62 33.39
N PHE A 379 1.93 -49.13 34.07
CA PHE A 379 2.83 -50.18 33.59
C PHE A 379 2.46 -51.59 34.08
N LYS A 380 1.39 -51.73 34.87
CA LYS A 380 1.00 -53.00 35.51
C LYS A 380 2.15 -53.65 36.29
N LEU A 381 2.95 -52.84 37.00
CA LEU A 381 4.11 -53.31 37.76
C LEU A 381 3.71 -54.12 39.00
N ASP A 382 2.47 -53.99 39.46
CA ASP A 382 1.93 -54.76 40.59
C ASP A 382 1.64 -56.24 40.23
N GLU A 383 1.74 -56.61 38.95
CA GLU A 383 1.54 -57.98 38.42
C GLU A 383 2.87 -58.72 38.14
N LEU A 384 4.02 -58.11 38.45
CA LEU A 384 5.37 -58.66 38.34
C LEU A 384 5.94 -58.99 39.72
#